data_AF-A0A7J7GK11-F1
#
_entry.id   AF-A0A7J7GK11-F1
#
_cell.length_a   1.000
_cell.length_b   1.000
_cell.length_c   1.000
_cell.angle_alpha   90.00
_cell.angle_beta   90.00
_cell.angle_gamma   90.00
#
_symmetry.space_group_name_H-M   'P 1'
#
loop_
_entity.id
_entity.type
_entity.pdbx_description
1 polymer ?
#
loop_
_entity_poly.entity_id
_entity_poly.type
_entity_poly.pdbx_seq_one_letter_code
_entity_poly.pdbx_strand_id
1 'polypeptide(L)'
;MITKLLRSIRDADVLWFRDPFLHFYLDGDFQISCDFFRSNPSDINNQPNGGFNYVKSNKHTIKFYQFWYTSRETYPGLHDQDVLDKIKFDPLFSIIGVKMRFLDTAYFGGFCQPSKDLNHVCTMHANCCIGLDHKVHDLKVMLEDWRKFLSLPTNVKALQSTSWTIPQKCSFGSISIVRRKTCCDYNFELKIESFRDSAPSPSAPPSESEPEPEPELPPLPSSEPSLASLPPSEPEPVPSSPPSDDSD
;
A
#
# COMPACT_ATOMS: atom_id res chain seq x y z
N MET A 1 39.39 7.39 -20.04
CA MET A 1 38.39 7.98 -20.93
C MET A 1 37.15 7.11 -20.89
N ILE A 2 36.32 7.24 -19.85
CA ILE A 2 34.98 6.62 -19.81
C ILE A 2 34.01 7.78 -20.04
N THR A 3 33.87 8.14 -21.30
CA THR A 3 32.98 9.20 -21.75
C THR A 3 31.83 8.52 -22.48
N LYS A 4 30.60 8.77 -22.02
CA LYS A 4 29.30 8.34 -22.58
C LYS A 4 29.00 6.83 -22.48
N LEU A 5 28.25 6.45 -21.45
CA LEU A 5 26.93 5.84 -21.63
C LEU A 5 26.18 5.78 -20.29
N LEU A 6 25.16 6.63 -20.13
CA LEU A 6 23.89 6.36 -19.42
C LEU A 6 23.13 7.67 -19.28
N ARG A 7 22.76 8.25 -20.41
CA ARG A 7 21.71 9.26 -20.48
C ARG A 7 20.46 8.55 -20.99
N SER A 8 19.68 8.00 -20.06
CA SER A 8 18.24 7.71 -20.18
C SER A 8 17.82 6.89 -18.95
N ILE A 9 17.80 7.53 -17.78
CA ILE A 9 16.83 7.09 -16.77
C ILE A 9 15.49 7.59 -17.33
N ARG A 10 14.72 6.69 -17.96
CA ARG A 10 13.36 6.99 -18.39
C ARG A 10 12.45 6.69 -17.21
N ASP A 11 11.73 7.73 -16.79
CA ASP A 11 10.87 7.82 -15.60
C ASP A 11 11.57 7.55 -14.26
N ALA A 12 12.53 8.42 -13.91
CA ALA A 12 12.86 8.66 -12.51
C ALA A 12 12.12 9.90 -12.03
N ASP A 13 11.04 9.68 -11.31
CA ASP A 13 10.33 10.74 -10.62
C ASP A 13 10.22 10.53 -9.11
N VAL A 14 10.82 9.46 -8.55
CA VAL A 14 10.79 9.18 -7.11
C VAL A 14 12.20 8.98 -6.55
N LEU A 15 12.51 9.62 -5.42
CA LEU A 15 13.68 9.37 -4.58
C LEU A 15 13.29 8.57 -3.34
N TRP A 16 14.17 7.66 -2.92
CA TRP A 16 14.03 6.87 -1.69
C TRP A 16 15.15 7.25 -0.73
N PHE A 17 14.79 7.61 0.50
CA PHE A 17 15.70 8.12 1.52
C PHE A 17 15.80 7.20 2.74
N ARG A 18 14.72 6.49 3.07
CA ARG A 18 14.63 5.59 4.23
C ARG A 18 13.78 4.37 3.91
N ASP A 19 13.78 3.42 4.82
CA ASP A 19 12.92 2.24 4.76
C ASP A 19 11.43 2.65 4.87
N PRO A 20 10.61 2.44 3.82
CA PRO A 20 9.19 2.76 3.86
C PRO A 20 8.35 1.69 4.59
N PHE A 21 8.87 0.46 4.77
CA PHE A 21 8.09 -0.67 5.28
C PHE A 21 7.60 -0.44 6.72
N LEU A 22 8.33 0.37 7.50
CA LEU A 22 7.98 0.73 8.87
C LEU A 22 6.69 1.57 8.97
N HIS A 23 6.24 2.16 7.87
CA HIS A 23 5.07 3.04 7.82
C HIS A 23 3.86 2.38 7.15
N PHE A 24 3.92 1.07 6.86
CA PHE A 24 2.80 0.35 6.28
C PHE A 24 1.80 -0.14 7.32
N TYR A 25 0.54 -0.13 6.93
CA TYR A 25 -0.56 -0.62 7.74
C TYR A 25 -0.69 -2.15 7.59
N LEU A 26 -0.66 -2.87 8.71
CA LEU A 26 -0.75 -4.34 8.72
C LEU A 26 -2.07 -4.86 8.17
N ASP A 27 -3.14 -4.08 8.20
CA ASP A 27 -4.45 -4.48 7.70
C ASP A 27 -4.77 -3.91 6.30
N GLY A 28 -3.86 -3.14 5.70
CA GLY A 28 -4.01 -2.58 4.36
C GLY A 28 -3.69 -3.59 3.26
N ASP A 29 -4.66 -3.82 2.38
CA ASP A 29 -4.52 -4.65 1.18
C ASP A 29 -3.83 -3.89 0.04
N PHE A 30 -4.19 -2.62 -0.13
CA PHE A 30 -3.65 -1.70 -1.14
C PHE A 30 -3.31 -0.39 -0.46
N GLN A 31 -2.05 0.03 -0.50
CA GLN A 31 -1.57 1.23 0.17
C GLN A 31 -0.88 2.13 -0.84
N ILE A 32 -1.27 3.40 -0.88
CA ILE A 32 -0.85 4.34 -1.93
C ILE A 32 -0.45 5.69 -1.32
N SER A 33 0.60 6.31 -1.84
CA SER A 33 0.97 7.69 -1.51
C SER A 33 -0.13 8.69 -1.87
N CYS A 34 -0.03 9.93 -1.38
CA CYS A 34 -1.05 10.95 -1.62
C CYS A 34 -0.49 12.25 -2.18
N ASP A 35 -1.25 12.89 -3.05
CA ASP A 35 -1.06 14.31 -3.40
C ASP A 35 -1.64 15.22 -2.32
N PHE A 36 -2.60 14.72 -1.50
CA PHE A 36 -3.12 15.43 -0.33
C PHE A 36 -3.64 14.45 0.72
N PHE A 37 -3.06 14.52 1.93
CA PHE A 37 -3.41 13.65 3.05
C PHE A 37 -4.25 14.40 4.11
N ARG A 38 -5.45 13.90 4.38
CA ARG A 38 -6.47 14.46 5.30
C ARG A 38 -6.35 13.90 6.73
N SER A 39 -5.13 13.56 7.15
CA SER A 39 -4.80 13.03 8.49
C SER A 39 -5.35 11.63 8.85
N ASN A 40 -6.29 11.08 8.08
CA ASN A 40 -6.82 9.74 8.29
C ASN A 40 -6.45 8.81 7.12
N PRO A 41 -5.69 7.73 7.33
CA PRO A 41 -5.28 6.81 6.27
C PRO A 41 -6.42 5.99 5.65
N SER A 42 -7.59 5.91 6.27
CA SER A 42 -8.78 5.25 5.70
C SER A 42 -9.71 6.19 4.96
N ASP A 43 -9.49 7.50 5.03
CA ASP A 43 -10.40 8.46 4.43
C ASP A 43 -10.29 8.41 2.89
N ILE A 44 -11.35 7.94 2.22
CA ILE A 44 -11.41 7.87 0.76
C ILE A 44 -11.34 9.26 0.10
N ASN A 45 -11.50 10.36 0.87
CA ASN A 45 -11.32 11.72 0.37
C ASN A 45 -9.84 12.16 0.26
N ASN A 46 -8.89 11.33 0.68
CA ASN A 46 -7.47 11.53 0.35
C ASN A 46 -7.24 11.43 -1.16
N GLN A 47 -6.35 12.25 -1.72
CA GLN A 47 -6.07 12.24 -3.16
C GLN A 47 -4.91 11.27 -3.44
N PRO A 48 -5.16 10.08 -4.04
CA PRO A 48 -4.13 9.08 -4.28
C PRO A 48 -3.08 9.62 -5.25
N ASN A 49 -1.83 9.19 -5.08
CA ASN A 49 -0.69 9.51 -5.90
C ASN A 49 0.08 8.25 -6.30
N GLY A 50 0.39 8.12 -7.59
CA GLY A 50 1.03 6.93 -8.17
C GLY A 50 2.54 6.77 -7.89
N GLY A 51 3.17 7.68 -7.14
CA GLY A 51 4.60 7.67 -6.85
C GLY A 51 5.05 6.53 -5.93
N PHE A 52 4.15 5.99 -5.11
CA PHE A 52 4.44 4.83 -4.28
C PHE A 52 3.20 3.99 -4.02
N ASN A 53 3.33 2.68 -4.17
CA ASN A 53 2.27 1.71 -3.85
C ASN A 53 2.84 0.46 -3.18
N TYR A 54 2.13 -0.06 -2.18
CA TYR A 54 2.36 -1.37 -1.60
C TYR A 54 1.07 -2.18 -1.65
N VAL A 55 1.15 -3.42 -2.13
CA VAL A 55 -0.04 -4.25 -2.36
C VAL A 55 0.19 -5.67 -1.84
N LYS A 56 -0.77 -6.17 -1.07
CA LYS A 56 -0.86 -7.57 -0.69
C LYS A 56 -1.63 -8.34 -1.75
N SER A 57 -1.04 -9.41 -2.27
CA SER A 57 -1.74 -10.27 -3.22
C SER A 57 -2.83 -11.07 -2.49
N ASN A 58 -4.10 -10.82 -2.84
CA ASN A 58 -5.24 -11.57 -2.36
C ASN A 58 -6.43 -11.44 -3.32
N LYS A 59 -7.50 -12.18 -3.05
CA LYS A 59 -8.70 -12.19 -3.90
C LYS A 59 -9.35 -10.81 -4.09
N HIS A 60 -9.25 -9.92 -3.11
CA HIS A 60 -9.83 -8.58 -3.17
C HIS A 60 -8.97 -7.65 -4.03
N THR A 61 -7.64 -7.69 -3.87
CA THR A 61 -6.72 -6.87 -4.67
C THR A 61 -6.70 -7.30 -6.14
N ILE A 62 -6.80 -8.60 -6.45
CA ILE A 62 -6.92 -9.08 -7.83
C ILE A 62 -8.17 -8.51 -8.51
N LYS A 63 -9.33 -8.61 -7.86
CA LYS A 63 -10.59 -8.04 -8.37
C LYS A 63 -10.52 -6.52 -8.50
N PHE A 64 -9.91 -5.85 -7.51
CA PHE A 64 -9.71 -4.40 -7.54
C PHE A 64 -8.86 -3.97 -8.74
N TYR A 65 -7.74 -4.64 -9.01
CA TYR A 65 -6.91 -4.32 -10.18
C TYR A 65 -7.62 -4.57 -11.51
N GLN A 66 -8.41 -5.65 -11.61
CA GLN A 66 -9.25 -5.88 -12.79
C GLN A 66 -10.26 -4.74 -12.98
N PHE A 67 -10.97 -4.36 -11.92
CA PHE A 67 -11.91 -3.23 -11.94
C PHE A 67 -11.23 -1.91 -12.32
N TRP A 68 -10.07 -1.61 -11.74
CA TRP A 68 -9.32 -0.40 -12.04
C TRP A 68 -8.85 -0.36 -13.51
N TYR A 69 -8.32 -1.48 -14.00
CA TYR A 69 -7.88 -1.60 -15.39
C TYR A 69 -9.02 -1.41 -16.39
N THR A 70 -10.17 -2.06 -16.19
CA THR A 70 -11.32 -1.96 -17.10
C THR A 70 -12.01 -0.60 -17.01
N SER A 71 -11.92 0.09 -15.87
CA SER A 71 -12.48 1.43 -15.69
C SER A 71 -11.88 2.48 -16.64
N ARG A 72 -10.72 2.20 -17.25
CA ARG A 72 -10.14 3.08 -18.28
C ARG A 72 -11.02 3.21 -19.53
N GLU A 73 -11.87 2.22 -19.80
CA GLU A 73 -12.88 2.28 -20.86
C GLU A 73 -13.99 3.28 -20.55
N THR A 74 -14.38 3.37 -19.27
CA THR A 74 -15.38 4.34 -18.78
C THR A 74 -14.82 5.75 -18.69
N TYR A 75 -13.52 5.90 -18.46
CA TYR A 75 -12.83 7.17 -18.29
C TYR A 75 -11.72 7.39 -19.33
N PRO A 76 -12.05 7.46 -20.64
CA PRO A 76 -11.05 7.56 -21.69
C PRO A 76 -10.25 8.87 -21.60
N GLY A 77 -8.94 8.77 -21.79
CA GLY A 77 -8.03 9.92 -21.77
C GLY A 77 -7.67 10.45 -20.37
N LEU A 78 -8.15 9.81 -19.30
CA LEU A 78 -7.66 10.05 -17.94
C LEU A 78 -6.42 9.19 -17.66
N HIS A 79 -5.51 9.72 -16.84
CA HIS A 79 -4.37 8.96 -16.34
C HIS A 79 -4.81 7.95 -15.28
N ASP A 80 -4.08 6.85 -15.07
CA ASP A 80 -4.48 5.77 -14.16
C ASP A 80 -4.79 6.28 -12.73
N GLN A 81 -4.03 7.27 -12.25
CA GLN A 81 -4.25 7.95 -10.97
C GLN A 81 -5.59 8.71 -10.92
N ASP A 82 -5.93 9.44 -11.98
CA ASP A 82 -7.21 10.16 -12.09
C ASP A 82 -8.39 9.18 -12.12
N VAL A 83 -8.22 8.04 -12.81
CA VAL A 83 -9.21 6.96 -12.82
C VAL A 83 -9.40 6.39 -11.41
N LEU A 84 -8.31 6.12 -10.69
CA LEU A 84 -8.37 5.64 -9.31
C LEU A 84 -9.13 6.61 -8.39
N ASP A 85 -8.85 7.91 -8.52
CA ASP A 85 -9.52 8.95 -7.73
C ASP A 85 -11.03 9.00 -8.01
N LYS A 86 -11.48 8.60 -9.20
CA LYS A 86 -12.91 8.44 -9.51
C LYS A 86 -13.50 7.16 -8.93
N ILE A 87 -12.90 6.01 -9.21
CA ILE A 87 -13.53 4.72 -8.93
C ILE A 87 -13.55 4.32 -7.47
N LYS A 88 -12.71 4.93 -6.62
CA LYS A 88 -12.75 4.68 -5.16
C LYS A 88 -14.08 5.08 -4.52
N PHE A 89 -14.89 5.91 -5.21
CA PHE A 89 -16.25 6.28 -4.79
C PHE A 89 -17.34 5.41 -5.45
N ASP A 90 -16.98 4.52 -6.37
CA ASP A 90 -17.93 3.62 -7.02
C ASP A 90 -18.46 2.57 -6.01
N PRO A 91 -19.76 2.25 -6.00
CA PRO A 91 -20.30 1.19 -5.13
C PRO A 91 -19.58 -0.16 -5.28
N LEU A 92 -19.07 -0.49 -6.47
CA LEU A 92 -18.28 -1.69 -6.72
C LEU A 92 -16.99 -1.73 -5.90
N PHE A 93 -16.38 -0.59 -5.60
CA PHE A 93 -15.18 -0.53 -4.76
C PHE A 93 -15.45 -1.08 -3.37
N SER A 94 -16.57 -0.68 -2.76
CA SER A 94 -17.01 -1.21 -1.45
C SER A 94 -17.40 -2.69 -1.53
N ILE A 95 -18.03 -3.14 -2.62
CA ILE A 95 -18.40 -4.55 -2.83
C ILE A 95 -17.17 -5.44 -3.00
N ILE A 96 -16.13 -4.96 -3.71
CA ILE A 96 -14.85 -5.66 -3.84
C ILE A 96 -14.21 -5.84 -2.47
N GLY A 97 -14.37 -4.88 -1.56
CA GLY A 97 -13.96 -5.01 -0.16
C GLY A 97 -12.44 -4.94 0.04
N VAL A 98 -11.71 -4.29 -0.88
CA VAL A 98 -10.28 -4.04 -0.71
C VAL A 98 -10.04 -3.02 0.40
N LYS A 99 -9.16 -3.34 1.36
CA LYS A 99 -8.78 -2.40 2.42
C LYS A 99 -7.72 -1.43 1.90
N MET A 100 -8.18 -0.28 1.40
CA MET A 100 -7.31 0.79 0.94
C MET A 100 -6.78 1.63 2.10
N ARG A 101 -5.47 1.92 2.07
CA ARG A 101 -4.81 2.84 2.99
C ARG A 101 -4.05 3.92 2.23
N PHE A 102 -4.20 5.15 2.68
CA PHE A 102 -3.49 6.30 2.17
C PHE A 102 -2.26 6.54 3.02
N LEU A 103 -1.10 6.63 2.39
CA LEU A 103 0.17 6.83 3.06
C LEU A 103 0.39 8.32 3.31
N ASP A 104 0.78 8.66 4.53
CA ASP A 104 0.93 10.05 4.99
C ASP A 104 2.09 10.76 4.27
N THR A 105 1.80 11.96 3.75
CA THR A 105 2.78 12.87 3.13
C THR A 105 3.94 13.27 4.04
N ALA A 106 3.82 13.08 5.36
CA ALA A 106 4.93 13.21 6.30
C ALA A 106 6.08 12.23 6.00
N TYR A 107 5.77 11.03 5.48
CA TYR A 107 6.75 10.00 5.14
C TYR A 107 6.89 9.84 3.62
N PHE A 108 5.78 9.93 2.89
CA PHE A 108 5.71 9.73 1.43
C PHE A 108 5.39 11.07 0.76
N GLY A 109 6.38 11.96 0.75
CA GLY A 109 6.20 13.33 0.27
C GLY A 109 6.22 13.45 -1.25
N GLY A 110 5.81 14.62 -1.74
CA GLY A 110 6.03 15.02 -3.12
C GLY A 110 6.23 16.52 -3.27
N PHE A 111 6.63 17.01 -4.45
CA PHE A 111 6.90 18.44 -4.67
C PHE A 111 5.74 19.37 -4.28
N CYS A 112 4.47 18.97 -4.46
CA CYS A 112 3.32 19.78 -4.06
C CYS A 112 2.85 19.55 -2.61
N GLN A 113 3.30 18.48 -1.96
CA GLN A 113 3.12 18.23 -0.52
C GLN A 113 4.43 17.66 0.06
N PRO A 114 5.48 18.49 0.17
CA PRO A 114 6.77 18.00 0.63
C PRO A 114 6.69 17.66 2.11
N SER A 115 7.34 16.56 2.51
CA SER A 115 7.49 16.24 3.93
C SER A 115 8.19 17.39 4.65
N LYS A 116 7.69 17.76 5.82
CA LYS A 116 8.23 18.89 6.61
C LYS A 116 9.46 18.49 7.43
N ASP A 117 9.78 17.21 7.50
CA ASP A 117 10.85 16.70 8.35
C ASP A 117 11.70 15.64 7.66
N LEU A 118 12.94 16.02 7.33
CA LEU A 118 13.94 15.13 6.72
C LEU A 118 14.36 13.99 7.67
N ASN A 119 14.06 14.07 8.97
CA ASN A 119 14.27 12.94 9.88
C ASN A 119 13.30 11.78 9.61
N HIS A 120 12.12 12.07 9.04
CA HIS A 120 11.05 11.09 8.87
C HIS A 120 10.82 10.67 7.42
N VAL A 121 11.12 11.53 6.44
CA VAL A 121 10.85 11.26 5.02
C VAL A 121 11.42 9.91 4.54
N CYS A 122 10.56 9.09 3.92
CA CYS A 122 10.93 7.84 3.25
C CYS A 122 11.09 8.04 1.75
N THR A 123 10.15 8.74 1.11
CA THR A 123 10.19 8.98 -0.34
C THR A 123 9.86 10.43 -0.70
N MET A 124 10.31 10.85 -1.88
CA MET A 124 9.94 12.11 -2.51
C MET A 124 9.57 11.87 -3.96
N HIS A 125 8.31 12.11 -4.32
CA HIS A 125 7.81 12.07 -5.70
C HIS A 125 7.83 13.46 -6.34
N ALA A 126 8.32 13.57 -7.58
CA ALA A 126 8.22 14.75 -8.41
C ALA A 126 6.80 14.88 -9.02
N ASN A 127 5.77 14.71 -8.19
CA ASN A 127 4.38 15.01 -8.54
C ASN A 127 4.18 16.50 -8.82
N CYS A 128 3.04 16.85 -9.39
CA CYS A 128 2.71 18.24 -9.75
C CYS A 128 3.76 18.93 -10.64
N CYS A 129 4.59 18.15 -11.35
CA CYS A 129 5.62 18.64 -12.23
C CYS A 129 5.53 17.99 -13.62
N ILE A 130 5.50 18.82 -14.64
CA ILE A 130 5.39 18.39 -16.04
C ILE A 130 6.76 18.54 -16.71
N GLY A 131 7.15 17.50 -17.44
CA GLY A 131 8.39 17.45 -18.20
C GLY A 131 9.51 16.73 -17.46
N LEU A 132 10.10 15.73 -18.11
CA LEU A 132 11.18 14.91 -17.55
C LEU A 132 12.39 15.75 -17.13
N ASP A 133 12.79 16.74 -17.93
CA ASP A 133 13.94 17.60 -17.62
C ASP A 133 13.70 18.46 -16.37
N HIS A 134 12.46 18.89 -16.12
CA HIS A 134 12.11 19.65 -14.91
C HIS A 134 12.15 18.73 -13.68
N LYS A 135 11.52 17.56 -13.77
CA LYS A 135 11.57 16.52 -12.73
C LYS A 135 13.01 16.18 -12.36
N VAL A 136 13.85 15.84 -13.35
CA VAL A 136 15.25 15.47 -13.12
C VAL A 136 16.06 16.62 -12.51
N HIS A 137 15.81 17.87 -12.93
CA HIS A 137 16.48 19.03 -12.35
C HIS A 137 16.16 19.18 -10.87
N ASP A 138 14.89 19.22 -10.49
CA ASP A 138 14.50 19.46 -9.10
C ASP A 138 14.73 18.25 -8.21
N LEU A 139 14.67 17.02 -8.73
CA LEU A 139 15.11 15.84 -7.97
C LEU A 139 16.60 15.89 -7.61
N LYS A 140 17.46 16.47 -8.47
CA LYS A 140 18.87 16.69 -8.10
C LYS A 140 19.00 17.68 -6.95
N VAL A 141 18.19 18.74 -6.95
CA VAL A 141 18.15 19.71 -5.84
C VAL A 141 17.74 19.01 -4.54
N MET A 142 16.68 18.20 -4.54
CA MET A 142 16.26 17.43 -3.36
C MET A 142 17.34 16.46 -2.89
N LEU A 143 18.05 15.81 -3.81
CA LEU A 143 19.15 14.91 -3.48
C LEU A 143 20.33 15.66 -2.85
N GLU A 144 20.61 16.89 -3.28
CA GLU A 144 21.64 17.74 -2.65
C GLU A 144 21.24 18.13 -1.22
N ASP A 145 19.97 18.48 -0.99
CA ASP A 145 19.48 18.79 0.35
C ASP A 145 19.53 17.57 1.27
N TRP A 146 19.18 16.39 0.75
CA TRP A 146 19.36 15.14 1.47
C TRP A 146 20.82 14.89 1.86
N ARG A 147 21.77 15.13 0.95
CA ARG A 147 23.21 15.00 1.25
C ARG A 147 23.68 15.98 2.32
N LYS A 148 23.23 17.25 2.24
CA LYS A 148 23.52 18.26 3.28
C LYS A 148 22.96 17.82 4.62
N PHE A 149 21.71 17.37 4.65
CA PHE A 149 21.09 16.82 5.85
C PHE A 149 21.91 15.66 6.42
N LEU A 150 22.30 14.68 5.60
CA LEU A 150 23.11 13.55 6.06
C LEU A 150 24.47 13.97 6.65
N SER A 151 25.07 15.07 6.17
CA SER A 151 26.31 15.62 6.71
C SER A 151 26.18 16.31 8.07
N LEU A 152 24.95 16.60 8.53
CA LEU A 152 24.73 17.23 9.84
C LEU A 152 24.99 16.27 11.00
N PRO A 153 25.53 16.76 12.13
CA PRO A 153 25.61 15.99 13.38
C PRO A 153 24.23 15.55 13.89
N THR A 154 24.16 14.41 14.57
CA THR A 154 22.89 13.82 15.05
C THR A 154 22.09 14.74 15.96
N ASN A 155 22.77 15.47 16.85
CA ASN A 155 22.13 16.45 17.74
C ASN A 155 21.49 17.61 16.96
N VAL A 156 22.09 18.03 15.85
CA VAL A 156 21.53 19.09 14.99
C VAL A 156 20.32 18.57 14.23
N LYS A 157 20.40 17.35 13.67
CA LYS A 157 19.26 16.69 13.00
C LYS A 157 18.03 16.56 13.91
N ALA A 158 18.25 16.21 15.18
CA ALA A 158 17.16 16.04 16.15
C ALA A 158 16.54 17.37 16.62
N LEU A 159 17.31 18.46 16.61
CA LEU A 159 16.88 19.76 17.13
C LEU A 159 16.34 20.71 16.06
N GLN A 160 16.73 20.50 14.79
CA GLN A 160 16.33 21.37 13.68
C GLN A 160 15.49 20.61 12.65
N SER A 161 14.28 21.11 12.39
CA SER A 161 13.53 20.76 11.20
C SER A 161 14.24 21.38 9.99
N THR A 162 15.10 20.59 9.35
CA THR A 162 15.63 20.94 8.03
C THR A 162 14.47 20.93 7.04
N SER A 163 14.43 21.92 6.15
CA SER A 163 13.41 22.03 5.11
C SER A 163 14.03 21.84 3.73
N TRP A 164 13.21 21.39 2.78
CA TRP A 164 13.60 21.29 1.38
C TRP A 164 13.81 22.66 0.74
N THR A 165 14.77 22.77 -0.16
CA THR A 165 14.84 23.89 -1.10
C THR A 165 13.62 23.86 -2.00
N ILE A 166 13.01 25.02 -2.24
CA ILE A 166 11.83 25.13 -3.12
C ILE A 166 12.21 24.69 -4.54
N PRO A 167 11.44 23.79 -5.20
CA PRO A 167 11.67 23.39 -6.58
C PRO A 167 11.76 24.60 -7.53
N GLN A 168 12.77 24.63 -8.38
CA GLN A 168 13.06 25.75 -9.25
C GLN A 168 12.31 25.68 -10.58
N LYS A 169 12.17 24.48 -11.16
CA LYS A 169 11.51 24.25 -12.45
C LYS A 169 10.11 23.64 -12.33
N CYS A 170 9.81 23.08 -11.18
CA CYS A 170 8.51 22.54 -10.81
C CYS A 170 7.70 23.48 -9.89
N SER A 171 8.17 24.70 -9.61
CA SER A 171 7.37 25.70 -8.90
C SER A 171 6.28 26.25 -9.80
N PHE A 172 5.07 26.41 -9.24
CA PHE A 172 3.81 26.76 -9.90
C PHE A 172 3.76 28.14 -10.62
N GLY A 173 4.91 28.79 -10.91
CA GLY A 173 4.99 30.10 -11.54
C GLY A 173 4.93 30.12 -13.07
N SER A 174 4.82 28.98 -13.77
CA SER A 174 4.82 28.97 -15.24
C SER A 174 4.03 27.79 -15.84
N ILE A 175 2.82 27.52 -15.34
CA ILE A 175 1.85 26.75 -16.12
C ILE A 175 0.94 27.74 -16.83
N SER A 176 1.37 28.15 -18.02
CA SER A 176 0.39 28.43 -19.07
C SER A 176 -0.46 27.17 -19.21
N ILE A 177 -1.78 27.31 -19.28
CA ILE A 177 -2.71 26.21 -19.59
C ILE A 177 -2.34 25.68 -20.98
N VAL A 178 -1.37 24.79 -21.04
CA VAL A 178 -1.07 24.01 -22.23
C VAL A 178 -1.89 22.74 -22.08
N ARG A 179 -2.91 22.62 -22.94
CA ARG A 179 -3.74 21.43 -23.10
C ARG A 179 -2.87 20.17 -22.98
N ARG A 180 -3.31 19.25 -22.12
CA ARG A 180 -2.76 17.90 -21.94
C ARG A 180 -2.35 17.33 -23.30
N LYS A 181 -1.04 17.22 -23.56
CA LYS A 181 -0.54 16.23 -24.51
C LYS A 181 -0.46 14.93 -23.73
N THR A 182 -1.29 13.99 -24.14
CA THR A 182 -1.32 12.60 -23.69
C THR A 182 0.08 12.01 -23.67
N CYS A 183 0.54 11.61 -22.49
CA CYS A 183 1.74 10.78 -22.34
C CYS A 183 1.30 9.32 -22.20
N CYS A 184 0.47 8.84 -23.13
CA CYS A 184 0.02 7.45 -23.15
C CYS A 184 -0.12 7.00 -24.60
N ASP A 185 1.02 6.72 -25.26
CA ASP A 185 1.09 5.75 -26.36
C ASP A 185 2.16 4.72 -25.99
N TYR A 186 1.90 4.01 -24.89
CA TYR A 186 2.52 2.71 -24.68
C TYR A 186 1.40 1.72 -24.39
N ASN A 187 1.07 0.93 -25.42
CA ASN A 187 0.31 -0.31 -25.25
C ASN A 187 1.12 -1.24 -24.35
N PHE A 188 0.95 -1.10 -23.04
CA PHE A 188 1.34 -2.13 -22.10
C PHE A 188 0.21 -3.15 -22.11
N GLU A 189 0.30 -4.09 -23.05
CA GLU A 189 -0.50 -5.30 -23.03
C GLU A 189 -0.08 -6.09 -21.79
N LEU A 190 -0.70 -5.78 -20.64
CA LEU A 190 -0.69 -6.68 -19.50
C LEU A 190 -1.47 -7.91 -19.95
N LYS A 191 -0.74 -8.89 -20.50
CA LYS A 191 -1.16 -10.28 -20.44
C LYS A 191 -1.24 -10.62 -18.96
N ILE A 192 -2.38 -10.36 -18.34
CA ILE A 192 -2.84 -11.19 -17.25
C ILE A 192 -3.09 -12.53 -17.92
N GLU A 193 -2.04 -13.35 -18.01
CA GLU A 193 -2.25 -14.77 -18.23
C GLU A 193 -3.23 -15.18 -17.16
N SER A 194 -4.43 -15.58 -17.62
CA SER A 194 -5.37 -16.26 -16.76
C SER A 194 -4.55 -17.33 -16.04
N PHE A 195 -4.52 -17.29 -14.71
CA PHE A 195 -4.37 -18.52 -13.95
C PHE A 195 -5.55 -19.39 -14.40
N ARG A 196 -5.37 -20.12 -15.51
CA ARG A 196 -6.07 -21.36 -15.73
C ARG A 196 -5.62 -22.20 -14.56
N ASP A 197 -6.58 -22.60 -13.76
CA ASP A 197 -6.40 -23.63 -12.77
C ASP A 197 -5.53 -24.74 -13.39
N SER A 198 -4.32 -24.92 -12.87
CA SER A 198 -3.67 -26.23 -12.91
C SER A 198 -4.44 -27.13 -11.95
N ALA A 199 -5.71 -27.38 -12.25
CA ALA A 199 -6.36 -28.59 -11.83
C ALA A 199 -5.66 -29.71 -12.60
N PRO A 200 -5.15 -30.76 -11.93
CA PRO A 200 -4.70 -31.94 -12.65
C PRO A 200 -5.87 -32.43 -13.50
N SER A 201 -5.62 -32.76 -14.77
CA SER A 201 -6.60 -33.46 -15.59
C SER A 201 -7.11 -34.69 -14.81
N PRO A 202 -8.42 -35.01 -14.85
CA PRO A 202 -8.88 -36.25 -14.25
C PRO A 202 -8.15 -37.39 -14.97
N SER A 203 -7.24 -38.04 -14.26
CA SER A 203 -6.68 -39.31 -14.66
C SER A 203 -7.85 -40.26 -14.92
N ALA A 204 -7.75 -41.00 -16.03
CA ALA A 204 -8.73 -42.01 -16.42
C ALA A 204 -9.17 -42.88 -15.22
N PRO A 205 -10.44 -43.31 -15.17
CA PRO A 205 -10.92 -44.15 -14.08
C PRO A 205 -10.05 -45.41 -14.01
N PRO A 206 -9.61 -45.82 -12.80
CA PRO A 206 -8.91 -47.09 -12.67
C PRO A 206 -9.86 -48.23 -13.07
N SER A 207 -9.31 -49.16 -13.85
CA SER A 207 -9.93 -50.43 -14.21
C SER A 207 -10.45 -51.15 -12.97
N GLU A 208 -11.67 -51.68 -13.06
CA GLU A 208 -12.28 -52.56 -12.06
C GLU A 208 -11.30 -53.69 -11.69
N SER A 209 -10.76 -53.64 -10.48
CA SER A 209 -10.13 -54.76 -9.81
C SER A 209 -11.14 -55.33 -8.81
N GLU A 210 -11.30 -56.65 -8.83
CA GLU A 210 -12.21 -57.44 -7.99
C GLU A 210 -12.16 -57.04 -6.49
N PRO A 211 -13.29 -57.15 -5.76
CA PRO A 211 -13.31 -56.82 -4.34
C PRO A 211 -12.54 -57.86 -3.51
N GLU A 212 -11.54 -57.38 -2.75
CA GLU A 212 -10.94 -58.14 -1.65
C GLU A 212 -11.96 -58.39 -0.52
N PRO A 213 -11.88 -59.52 0.20
CA PRO A 213 -12.83 -59.85 1.27
C PRO A 213 -12.63 -58.95 2.50
N GLU A 214 -13.74 -58.48 3.08
CA GLU A 214 -13.76 -57.68 4.30
C GLU A 214 -13.07 -58.38 5.49
N PRO A 215 -12.27 -57.66 6.30
CA PRO A 215 -11.82 -58.16 7.59
C PRO A 215 -12.96 -58.06 8.62
N GLU A 216 -13.29 -59.18 9.28
CA GLU A 216 -14.23 -59.23 10.40
C GLU A 216 -13.79 -58.27 11.53
N LEU A 217 -14.67 -57.33 11.91
CA LEU A 217 -14.48 -56.49 13.10
C LEU A 217 -14.80 -57.28 14.39
N PRO A 218 -13.98 -57.17 15.44
CA PRO A 218 -14.33 -57.72 16.75
C PRO A 218 -15.47 -56.93 17.42
N PRO A 219 -16.28 -57.56 18.28
CA PRO A 219 -17.45 -56.92 18.89
C PRO A 219 -17.08 -55.77 19.83
N LEU A 220 -17.83 -54.68 19.72
CA LEU A 220 -17.72 -53.49 20.58
C LEU A 220 -18.13 -53.83 22.03
N PRO A 221 -17.40 -53.33 23.05
CA PRO A 221 -17.82 -53.46 24.43
C PRO A 221 -19.00 -52.54 24.73
N SER A 222 -20.00 -53.10 25.41
CA SER A 222 -21.13 -52.39 26.00
C SER A 222 -20.65 -51.49 27.14
N SER A 223 -20.89 -50.18 27.04
CA SER A 223 -20.77 -49.26 28.18
C SER A 223 -22.03 -48.41 28.30
N GLU A 224 -22.82 -48.74 29.32
CA GLU A 224 -23.85 -47.86 29.88
C GLU A 224 -23.21 -46.56 30.41
N PRO A 225 -23.88 -45.41 30.34
CA PRO A 225 -23.41 -44.21 31.00
C PRO A 225 -23.72 -44.27 32.51
N SER A 226 -22.66 -44.40 33.30
CA SER A 226 -22.66 -44.12 34.75
C SER A 226 -22.88 -42.61 34.97
N LEU A 227 -23.89 -42.28 35.78
CA LEU A 227 -24.22 -40.93 36.23
C LEU A 227 -23.19 -40.50 37.28
N ALA A 228 -22.19 -39.71 36.89
CA ALA A 228 -21.24 -39.10 37.81
C ALA A 228 -21.64 -37.65 38.12
N SER A 229 -21.84 -37.38 39.42
CA SER A 229 -22.24 -36.11 40.01
C SER A 229 -21.23 -34.98 39.74
N LEU A 230 -21.75 -33.80 39.39
CA LEU A 230 -20.98 -32.55 39.30
C LEU A 230 -20.43 -32.12 40.69
N PRO A 231 -19.17 -31.69 40.80
CA PRO A 231 -18.67 -31.02 42.00
C PRO A 231 -19.20 -29.58 42.12
N PRO A 232 -19.32 -29.02 43.34
CA PRO A 232 -19.84 -27.68 43.54
C PRO A 232 -18.87 -26.58 43.06
N SER A 233 -19.47 -25.50 42.54
CA SER A 233 -18.82 -24.27 42.10
C SER A 233 -18.08 -23.53 43.23
N GLU A 234 -16.86 -23.08 42.95
CA GLU A 234 -16.07 -22.22 43.84
C GLU A 234 -16.74 -20.83 44.06
N PRO A 235 -16.60 -20.22 45.25
CA PRO A 235 -17.16 -18.90 45.53
C PRO A 235 -16.33 -17.76 44.92
N GLU A 236 -17.02 -16.74 44.40
CA GLU A 236 -16.41 -15.53 43.84
C GLU A 236 -15.65 -14.68 44.89
N PRO A 237 -14.56 -13.99 44.49
CA PRO A 237 -13.80 -13.13 45.39
C PRO A 237 -14.53 -11.81 45.71
N VAL A 238 -14.55 -11.46 47.00
CA VAL A 238 -15.10 -10.21 47.55
C VAL A 238 -14.22 -9.00 47.18
N PRO A 239 -14.79 -7.86 46.74
CA PRO A 239 -14.01 -6.66 46.43
C PRO A 239 -13.46 -5.98 47.69
N SER A 240 -12.18 -5.61 47.65
CA SER A 240 -11.50 -4.85 48.70
C SER A 240 -11.88 -3.36 48.68
N SER A 241 -12.24 -2.82 49.84
CA SER A 241 -12.55 -1.40 50.07
C SER A 241 -11.33 -0.48 49.83
N PRO A 242 -11.53 0.77 49.38
CA PRO A 242 -10.46 1.75 49.20
C PRO A 242 -9.96 2.34 50.54
N PRO A 243 -8.70 2.78 50.62
CA PRO A 243 -8.13 3.41 51.81
C PRO A 243 -8.67 4.83 52.03
N SER A 244 -8.84 5.18 53.29
CA SER A 244 -9.23 6.49 53.81
C SER A 244 -8.12 7.52 53.64
N ASP A 245 -8.48 8.69 53.10
CA ASP A 245 -7.67 9.91 53.13
C ASP A 245 -7.58 10.43 54.58
N ASP A 246 -6.37 10.43 55.15
CA ASP A 246 -6.05 11.22 56.35
C ASP A 246 -5.63 12.63 55.92
N SER A 247 -6.37 13.60 56.42
CA SER A 247 -6.05 15.03 56.38
C SER A 247 -5.52 15.44 57.75
N ASP A 248 -4.26 15.87 57.82
CA ASP A 248 -3.75 16.98 58.65
C ASP A 248 -2.26 17.26 58.36
#